data_AF-A0A937TWA0-F1
#
_entry.id   AF-A0A937TWA0-F1
#
_cell.length_a   1.000
_cell.length_b   1.000
_cell.length_c   1.000
_cell.angle_alpha   90.00
_cell.angle_beta   90.00
_cell.angle_gamma   90.00
#
_symmetry.space_group_name_H-M   'P 1'
#
loop_
_entity.id
_entity.type
_entity.pdbx_description
1 polymer ?
#
loop_
_entity_poly.entity_id
_entity_poly.type
_entity_poly.pdbx_seq_one_letter_code
_entity_poly.pdbx_strand_id
1 'polypeptide(L)'
;MLRQKFAKACKEMNDWLRRVRCNSNTKDWWPLLTAKLRGHYQYYDVSGNSTMIGQFGYVTKRLLHKWLNRRSQRKSFTWKQLDGYLAHYPLPRPRIVHNLYQPSPQK
;
A
#
# COMPACT_ATOMS: atom_id res chain seq x y z
N MET A 1 9.19 14.37 12.72
CA MET A 1 8.55 14.72 11.44
C MET A 1 8.12 13.51 10.59
N LEU A 2 9.02 12.60 10.20
CA LEU A 2 8.69 11.44 9.33
C LEU A 2 7.73 10.42 9.99
N ARG A 3 7.93 10.07 11.27
CA ARG A 3 7.07 9.14 12.01
C ARG A 3 5.61 9.63 12.13
N GLN A 4 5.40 10.93 12.35
CA GLN A 4 4.07 11.54 12.40
C GLN A 4 3.40 11.52 11.02
N LYS A 5 4.15 11.82 9.95
CA LYS A 5 3.67 11.71 8.55
C LYS A 5 3.26 10.28 8.19
N PHE A 6 4.00 9.28 8.68
CA PHE A 6 3.66 7.87 8.47
C PHE A 6 2.40 7.44 9.21
N ALA A 7 2.26 7.84 10.48
CA ALA A 7 1.04 7.57 11.24
C ALA A 7 -0.18 8.20 10.55
N LYS A 8 -0.03 9.44 10.06
CA LYS A 8 -1.07 10.14 9.28
C LYS A 8 -1.42 9.36 8.01
N ALA A 9 -0.43 8.95 7.21
CA ALA A 9 -0.66 8.17 5.98
C ALA A 9 -1.35 6.83 6.26
N CYS A 10 -0.97 6.11 7.33
CA CYS A 10 -1.62 4.86 7.74
C CYS A 10 -3.09 5.10 8.11
N LYS A 11 -3.37 6.19 8.84
CA LYS A 11 -4.73 6.58 9.22
C LYS A 11 -5.57 6.91 7.98
N GLU A 12 -5.04 7.73 7.08
CA GLU A 12 -5.70 8.10 5.83
C GLU A 12 -6.01 6.88 4.95
N MET A 13 -5.08 5.93 4.85
CA MET A 13 -5.30 4.67 4.13
C MET A 13 -6.40 3.84 4.78
N ASN A 14 -6.39 3.70 6.11
CA ASN A 14 -7.44 2.99 6.84
C ASN A 14 -8.82 3.63 6.63
N ASP A 15 -8.91 4.96 6.72
CA ASP A 15 -10.16 5.68 6.58
C ASP A 15 -10.67 5.64 5.14
N TRP A 16 -9.78 5.73 4.16
CA TRP A 16 -10.13 5.57 2.75
C TRP A 16 -10.66 4.16 2.46
N LEU A 17 -9.96 3.09 2.89
CA LEU A 17 -10.42 1.70 2.75
C LEU A 17 -11.77 1.48 3.44
N ARG A 18 -11.97 2.06 4.63
CA ARG A 18 -13.25 2.00 5.36
C ARG A 18 -14.42 2.58 4.55
N ARG A 19 -14.18 3.65 3.79
CA ARG A 19 -15.19 4.31 2.95
C ARG A 19 -15.47 3.54 1.66
N VAL A 20 -14.42 3.16 0.92
CA VAL A 20 -14.60 2.52 -0.40
C VAL A 20 -15.06 1.07 -0.32
N ARG A 21 -14.89 0.39 0.83
CA ARG A 21 -15.24 -1.03 0.99
C ARG A 21 -16.69 -1.36 0.59
N CYS A 22 -17.64 -0.46 0.81
CA CYS A 22 -19.06 -0.69 0.51
C CYS A 22 -19.54 0.00 -0.77
N ASN A 23 -18.75 0.92 -1.33
CA ASN A 23 -19.23 1.82 -2.38
C ASN A 23 -19.18 1.20 -3.78
N SER A 24 -18.28 0.23 -4.01
CA SER A 24 -18.08 -0.39 -5.32
C SER A 24 -17.31 -1.71 -5.21
N ASN A 25 -17.24 -2.49 -6.29
CA ASN A 25 -16.51 -3.76 -6.30
C ASN A 25 -15.02 -3.52 -6.09
N THR A 26 -14.33 -4.50 -5.51
CA THR A 26 -12.89 -4.40 -5.20
C THR A 26 -12.07 -4.00 -6.42
N LYS A 27 -12.44 -4.49 -7.61
CA LYS A 27 -11.78 -4.19 -8.88
C LYS A 27 -11.86 -2.71 -9.27
N ASP A 28 -12.91 -2.00 -8.89
CA ASP A 28 -13.17 -0.62 -9.34
C ASP A 28 -12.26 0.38 -8.64
N TRP A 29 -11.98 0.18 -7.35
CA TRP A 29 -11.10 1.05 -6.57
C TRP A 29 -9.67 0.52 -6.44
N TRP A 30 -9.38 -0.69 -6.96
CA TRP A 30 -8.02 -1.27 -6.94
C TRP A 30 -6.96 -0.41 -7.64
N PRO A 31 -7.24 0.22 -8.81
CA PRO A 31 -6.28 1.12 -9.44
C PRO A 31 -5.96 2.34 -8.57
N LEU A 32 -6.95 2.89 -7.86
CA LEU A 32 -6.74 4.00 -6.92
C LEU A 32 -5.88 3.58 -5.73
N LEU A 33 -6.10 2.39 -5.18
CA LEU A 33 -5.25 1.85 -4.12
C LEU A 33 -3.79 1.74 -4.60
N THR A 34 -3.60 1.22 -5.81
CA THR A 34 -2.28 1.10 -6.44
C THR A 34 -1.61 2.46 -6.60
N ALA A 35 -2.35 3.48 -7.07
CA ALA A 35 -1.84 4.84 -7.19
C ALA A 35 -1.44 5.44 -5.83
N LYS A 36 -2.26 5.24 -4.79
CA LYS A 36 -1.96 5.70 -3.41
C LYS A 36 -0.68 5.07 -2.86
N LEU A 37 -0.50 3.76 -3.04
CA LEU A 37 0.71 3.06 -2.63
C LEU A 37 1.94 3.57 -3.38
N ARG A 38 1.82 3.74 -4.71
CA ARG A 38 2.91 4.27 -5.54
C ARG A 38 3.35 5.66 -5.09
N GLY A 39 2.40 6.57 -4.87
CA GLY A 39 2.71 7.93 -4.40
C GLY A 39 3.36 7.93 -3.01
N HIS A 40 2.92 7.04 -2.10
CA HIS A 40 3.57 6.88 -0.81
C HIS A 40 5.02 6.37 -0.97
N TYR A 41 5.23 5.34 -1.79
CA TYR A 41 6.57 4.81 -2.01
C TYR A 41 7.52 5.84 -2.60
N GLN A 42 7.08 6.62 -3.58
CA GLN A 42 7.89 7.70 -4.16
C GLN A 42 8.28 8.75 -3.11
N TYR A 43 7.37 9.14 -2.22
CA TYR A 43 7.65 10.11 -1.17
C TYR A 43 8.75 9.64 -0.20
N TYR A 44 8.70 8.36 0.19
CA TYR A 44 9.64 7.81 1.16
C TYR A 44 10.94 7.29 0.53
N ASP A 45 10.94 6.94 -0.76
CA ASP A 45 12.15 6.60 -1.53
C ASP A 45 13.07 7.82 -1.63
N VAL A 46 12.50 9.01 -1.89
CA VAL A 46 13.23 10.29 -1.83
C VAL A 46 13.81 10.56 -0.43
N SER A 47 13.17 10.06 0.62
CA SER A 47 13.65 10.22 2.01
C SER A 47 14.69 9.17 2.45
N GLY A 48 15.00 8.18 1.62
CA GLY A 48 15.95 7.09 1.94
C GLY A 48 15.45 6.09 2.99
N ASN A 49 14.17 6.10 3.36
CA ASN A 49 13.64 5.33 4.49
C ASN A 49 12.98 4.01 4.07
N SER A 50 13.78 3.07 3.57
CA SER A 50 13.33 1.76 3.07
C SER A 50 12.48 0.96 4.07
N THR A 51 12.81 1.02 5.36
CA THR A 51 12.06 0.36 6.44
C THR A 51 10.61 0.83 6.50
N MET A 52 10.38 2.15 6.45
CA MET A 52 9.03 2.71 6.52
C MET A 52 8.21 2.40 5.26
N ILE A 53 8.86 2.33 4.09
CA ILE A 53 8.22 1.94 2.82
C ILE A 53 7.66 0.50 2.93
N GLY A 54 8.49 -0.44 3.38
CA GLY A 54 8.08 -1.83 3.59
C GLY A 54 6.95 -1.95 4.62
N GLN A 55 7.06 -1.21 5.73
CA GLN A 55 6.05 -1.21 6.78
C GLN A 55 4.69 -0.69 6.29
N PHE A 56 4.66 0.33 5.43
CA PHE A 56 3.41 0.85 4.88
C PHE A 56 2.69 -0.17 3.99
N GLY A 57 3.45 -0.90 3.15
CA GLY A 57 2.90 -2.01 2.35
C GLY A 57 2.28 -3.09 3.23
N TYR A 58 2.99 -3.50 4.29
CA TYR A 58 2.49 -4.49 5.25
C TYR A 58 1.22 -4.03 5.97
N VAL A 59 1.19 -2.79 6.48
CA VAL A 59 -0.01 -2.21 7.12
C VAL A 59 -1.17 -2.18 6.13
N THR A 60 -0.94 -1.78 4.88
CA THR A 60 -1.97 -1.73 3.85
C THR A 60 -2.56 -3.12 3.56
N LYS A 61 -1.72 -4.16 3.46
CA LYS A 61 -2.17 -5.56 3.31
C LYS A 61 -3.07 -5.99 4.47
N ARG A 62 -2.71 -5.64 5.71
CA ARG A 62 -3.54 -5.93 6.89
C ARG A 62 -4.87 -5.19 6.89
N LEU A 63 -4.86 -3.91 6.50
CA LEU A 63 -6.08 -3.11 6.39
C LEU A 63 -7.01 -3.64 5.31
N LEU A 64 -6.46 -4.09 4.18
CA LEU A 64 -7.23 -4.78 3.13
C LEU A 64 -7.93 -6.02 3.67
N HIS A 65 -7.18 -6.94 4.29
CA HIS A 65 -7.75 -8.15 4.88
C HIS A 65 -8.87 -7.81 5.87
N LYS A 66 -8.64 -6.81 6.74
CA LYS A 66 -9.63 -6.33 7.71
C LYS A 66 -10.89 -5.79 7.05
N TRP A 67 -10.78 -4.89 6.08
CA TRP A 67 -11.94 -4.19 5.51
C TRP A 67 -12.70 -5.01 4.47
N LEU A 68 -12.02 -5.89 3.72
CA LEU A 68 -12.68 -6.88 2.85
C LEU A 68 -13.49 -7.88 3.68
N ASN A 69 -12.96 -8.34 4.82
CA ASN A 69 -13.71 -9.22 5.73
C ASN A 69 -14.88 -8.52 6.43
N ARG A 70 -14.80 -7.21 6.60
CA ARG A 70 -15.90 -6.40 7.17
C ARG A 70 -16.90 -5.91 6.11
N ARG A 71 -16.70 -6.24 4.83
CA ARG A 71 -17.63 -5.94 3.73
C ARG A 71 -18.66 -7.07 3.55
N SER A 72 -18.28 -8.31 3.83
CA SER A 72 -19.04 -9.50 3.45
C SER A 72 -19.87 -10.05 4.61
N GLN A 73 -21.14 -10.36 4.35
CA GLN A 73 -21.98 -11.24 5.18
C GLN A 73 -21.66 -12.74 4.94
N ARG A 74 -20.86 -13.07 3.91
CA ARG A 74 -20.39 -14.42 3.57
C ARG A 74 -18.99 -14.71 4.12
N LYS A 75 -18.61 -15.99 4.14
CA LYS A 75 -17.32 -16.54 4.63
C LYS A 75 -16.15 -15.59 4.35
N SER A 76 -15.50 -15.19 5.44
CA SER A 76 -14.33 -14.32 5.48
C SER A 76 -13.25 -14.77 4.48
N PHE A 77 -12.68 -13.81 3.76
CA PHE A 77 -11.37 -13.94 3.10
C PHE A 77 -10.34 -14.44 4.12
N THR A 78 -9.75 -15.59 3.85
CA THR A 78 -8.54 -16.06 4.53
C THR A 78 -7.31 -15.33 3.99
N TRP A 79 -6.22 -15.35 4.76
CA TRP A 79 -4.92 -14.85 4.28
C TRP A 79 -4.48 -15.53 2.98
N LYS A 80 -4.67 -16.84 2.86
CA LYS A 80 -4.34 -17.61 1.65
C LYS A 80 -5.13 -17.13 0.43
N GLN A 81 -6.42 -16.85 0.59
CA GLN A 81 -7.23 -16.28 -0.48
C GLN A 81 -6.77 -14.88 -0.85
N LEU A 82 -6.43 -14.05 0.15
CA LEU A 82 -5.90 -12.69 -0.10
C LEU A 82 -4.59 -12.77 -0.88
N ASP A 83 -3.70 -13.68 -0.50
CA ASP A 83 -2.44 -13.89 -1.20
C ASP A 83 -2.65 -14.39 -2.64
N GLY A 84 -3.60 -15.31 -2.86
CA GLY A 84 -3.99 -15.71 -4.21
C GLY A 84 -4.57 -14.55 -5.03
N TYR A 85 -5.40 -13.69 -4.42
CA TYR A 85 -5.91 -12.49 -5.08
C TYR A 85 -4.77 -11.51 -5.43
N LEU A 86 -3.84 -11.29 -4.51
CA LEU A 86 -2.67 -10.43 -4.72
C LEU A 86 -1.69 -11.01 -5.76
N ALA A 87 -1.68 -12.32 -5.98
CA ALA A 87 -0.92 -12.94 -7.06
C ALA A 87 -1.49 -12.60 -8.44
N HIS A 88 -2.83 -12.46 -8.56
CA HIS A 88 -3.49 -12.07 -9.80
C HIS A 88 -3.59 -10.55 -9.99
N TYR A 89 -3.76 -9.81 -8.89
CA TYR A 89 -3.87 -8.35 -8.87
C TYR A 89 -2.77 -7.78 -7.96
N PRO A 90 -1.51 -7.78 -8.40
CA PRO A 90 -0.40 -7.38 -7.56
C PRO A 90 -0.50 -5.91 -7.17
N LEU A 91 -0.34 -5.65 -5.87
CA LEU A 91 -0.06 -4.31 -5.40
C LEU A 91 1.35 -3.91 -5.81
N PRO A 92 1.60 -2.60 -6.03
CA PRO A 92 2.94 -2.14 -6.30
C PRO A 92 3.83 -2.58 -5.15
N ARG A 93 5.02 -3.09 -5.50
CA ARG A 93 6.04 -3.38 -4.50
C ARG A 93 6.84 -2.12 -4.23
N PRO A 94 7.30 -1.94 -2.98
CA PRO A 94 8.27 -0.89 -2.70
C PRO A 94 9.53 -1.15 -3.52
N ARG A 95 9.80 -0.32 -4.52
CA ARG A 95 11.11 -0.30 -5.17
C ARG A 95 12.00 0.55 -4.30
N ILE A 96 13.01 -0.06 -3.70
CA ILE A 96 14.09 0.66 -3.02
C ILE A 96 15.07 1.01 -4.14
N VAL A 97 14.95 2.18 -4.74
CA VAL A 97 15.91 2.62 -5.74
C VAL A 97 17.04 3.31 -4.99
N HIS A 98 17.97 2.51 -4.48
CA HIS A 98 19.20 3.06 -3.92
C HIS A 98 20.08 3.52 -5.08
N ASN A 99 19.96 4.78 -5.50
CA ASN A 99 21.03 5.47 -6.21
C ASN A 99 20.96 6.98 -6.03
N LEU A 100 21.29 7.45 -4.81
CA LEU A 100 21.50 8.88 -4.54
C LEU A 100 22.92 9.36 -4.92
N TYR A 101 23.79 8.47 -5.42
CA TYR A 101 25.13 8.78 -5.91
C TYR A 101 25.47 7.90 -7.11
N GLN A 102 24.99 8.25 -8.30
CA GLN A 102 25.82 8.01 -9.49
C GLN A 102 26.73 9.23 -9.61
N PRO A 103 28.05 9.13 -9.38
CA PRO A 103 28.94 10.17 -9.86
C PRO A 103 28.73 10.28 -11.37
N SER A 104 28.43 11.49 -11.85
CA SER A 104 28.37 11.80 -13.27
C SER A 104 29.63 11.23 -13.94
N PRO A 105 29.52 10.50 -15.06
CA PRO A 105 30.71 10.11 -15.80
C PRO A 105 31.40 11.41 -16.22
N GLN A 106 32.58 11.66 -15.65
CA GLN A 106 33.43 12.75 -16.10
C GLN A 106 33.83 12.42 -17.54
N LYS A 107 33.43 13.26 -18.48
CA LYS A 107 33.94 13.27 -19.83
C LYS A 107 34.19 14.71 -20.26
#